data_AF-A0A7C7PVR1-F1
#
_entry.id   AF-A0A7C7PVR1-F1
#
_cell.length_a   1.000
_cell.length_b   1.000
_cell.length_c   1.000
_cell.angle_alpha   90.00
_cell.angle_beta   90.00
_cell.angle_gamma   90.00
#
_symmetry.space_group_name_H-M   'P 1'
#
loop_
_entity.id
_entity.type
_entity.pdbx_description
1 polymer ?
#
loop_
_entity_poly.entity_id
_entity_poly.type
_entity_poly.pdbx_seq_one_letter_code
_entity_poly.pdbx_strand_id
1 'polypeptide(L)'
;PYANGHLHIGHALNKILKDVINRAHQMLGKDAHYVPGWDCHGLPIEWKIEEQYRAAGKDKDNVPALEFRRECRDFAEKWVKVQTEEFQRLGVLGDFERPYLTMSFDAEAQIVREIGKFLQNGGIYKGSRPVLWSVVERTALADAEVEYHEHVSQTIWVRFPVVQSGVPLLEGASVLIWTTTPWTIPGNRAVAYGEEIAYGVWQVEALGEDSQAAVGEKLVLAKDLAETVKADAKIEAWTHLGDLSPADLAGTVCAHPWRGFAPAEGGYDFDVPALAGDFVTTEQGTGFVHIAPGHGADDWALGLQHGIEIPQTVDGSGTFYDHVSLVGGAVVYDENGKPGDANGRVIAALGEAGRLLHRGRLKHSYPHSWRSKAPLIFRNTPQWFISMETNELREKALKAIDETRFVPATGRNRLRSMIEQRPDWCISRQRLWGVPLPIFVDKKTGEPLRDPAVIERVASAFEEEGGDAWFSSDPQRFLGNEYKAEDYEQITDVVEVWFDSGSTHSFVLEARPELKWPADLYLEGSDQHRGWFHTSLLESAGTRG
;
A
#
# COMPACT_ATOMS: atom_id res chain seq x y z
N PRO A 1 -15.21 2.70 18.14
CA PRO A 1 -14.35 3.90 18.02
C PRO A 1 -12.91 3.52 18.36
N TYR A 2 -11.96 4.33 17.94
CA TYR A 2 -10.55 4.05 18.20
C TYR A 2 -10.13 4.51 19.61
N ALA A 3 -9.42 3.66 20.36
CA ALA A 3 -9.05 3.90 21.76
C ALA A 3 -7.75 4.72 21.92
N ASN A 4 -7.70 5.95 21.42
CA ASN A 4 -6.45 6.74 21.38
C ASN A 4 -6.56 8.22 21.74
N GLY A 5 -7.73 8.71 22.17
CA GLY A 5 -7.93 10.14 22.41
C GLY A 5 -9.30 10.50 22.94
N HIS A 6 -9.50 11.77 23.29
CA HIS A 6 -10.80 12.30 23.71
C HIS A 6 -11.81 12.27 22.56
N LEU A 7 -13.09 12.22 22.90
CA LEU A 7 -14.16 12.37 21.92
C LEU A 7 -14.10 13.74 21.24
N HIS A 8 -14.58 13.79 20.00
CA HIS A 8 -14.76 15.01 19.21
C HIS A 8 -16.19 15.06 18.66
N ILE A 9 -16.58 16.16 18.01
CA ILE A 9 -17.98 16.35 17.59
C ILE A 9 -18.51 15.25 16.66
N GLY A 10 -17.65 14.67 15.80
CA GLY A 10 -18.00 13.51 14.98
C GLY A 10 -18.41 12.27 15.81
N HIS A 11 -17.73 12.00 16.93
CA HIS A 11 -18.09 10.93 17.85
C HIS A 11 -19.45 11.19 18.50
N ALA A 12 -19.70 12.43 18.93
CA ALA A 12 -20.97 12.82 19.52
C ALA A 12 -22.12 12.67 18.51
N LEU A 13 -21.95 13.17 17.29
CA LEU A 13 -22.93 13.02 16.21
C LEU A 13 -23.28 11.54 15.97
N ASN A 14 -22.25 10.69 15.82
CA ASN A 14 -22.44 9.26 15.58
C ASN A 14 -23.22 8.57 16.71
N LYS A 15 -22.78 8.75 17.95
CA LYS A 15 -23.33 8.00 19.08
C LYS A 15 -24.70 8.49 19.53
N ILE A 16 -24.97 9.80 19.41
CA ILE A 16 -26.31 10.35 19.66
C ILE A 16 -27.30 9.80 18.62
N LEU A 17 -26.93 9.72 17.34
CA LEU A 17 -27.82 9.15 16.31
C LEU A 17 -28.14 7.67 16.58
N LYS A 18 -27.13 6.87 16.95
CA LYS A 18 -27.33 5.46 17.35
C LYS A 18 -28.25 5.35 18.56
N ASP A 19 -28.02 6.17 19.58
CA ASP A 19 -28.82 6.18 20.80
C ASP A 19 -30.29 6.53 20.52
N VAL A 20 -30.56 7.54 19.69
CA VAL A 20 -31.93 7.90 19.26
C VAL A 20 -32.63 6.71 18.59
N ILE A 21 -31.94 6.00 17.69
CA ILE A 21 -32.51 4.84 16.99
C ILE A 21 -32.81 3.70 17.97
N ASN A 22 -31.84 3.35 18.82
CA ASN A 22 -32.01 2.27 19.79
C ASN A 22 -33.16 2.57 20.76
N ARG A 23 -33.21 3.78 21.31
CA ARG A 23 -34.31 4.22 22.19
C ARG A 23 -35.65 4.19 21.47
N ALA A 24 -35.73 4.68 20.24
CA ALA A 24 -36.96 4.64 19.47
C ALA A 24 -37.46 3.20 19.28
N HIS A 25 -36.58 2.25 18.97
CA HIS A 25 -36.95 0.85 18.82
C HIS A 25 -37.31 0.18 20.16
N GLN A 26 -36.62 0.50 21.26
CA GLN A 26 -37.00 0.07 22.60
C GLN A 26 -38.39 0.60 23.00
N MET A 27 -38.68 1.87 22.72
CA MET A 27 -39.99 2.49 22.99
C MET A 27 -41.11 1.91 22.09
N LEU A 28 -40.76 1.29 20.96
CA LEU A 28 -41.68 0.51 20.12
C LEU A 28 -41.84 -0.94 20.60
N GLY A 29 -41.25 -1.31 21.74
CA GLY A 29 -41.35 -2.65 22.34
C GLY A 29 -40.42 -3.68 21.72
N LYS A 30 -39.35 -3.28 21.04
CA LYS A 30 -38.33 -4.19 20.51
C LYS A 30 -37.15 -4.33 21.49
N ASP A 31 -36.56 -5.53 21.52
CA ASP A 31 -35.30 -5.80 22.22
C ASP A 31 -34.10 -5.27 21.42
N ALA A 32 -33.93 -3.94 21.39
CA ALA A 32 -32.79 -3.31 20.73
C ALA A 32 -31.60 -3.19 21.70
N HIS A 33 -30.80 -4.25 21.76
CA HIS A 33 -29.55 -4.29 22.53
C HIS A 33 -28.45 -3.48 21.82
N TYR A 34 -27.76 -2.61 22.58
CA TYR A 34 -26.66 -1.82 22.07
C TYR A 34 -25.40 -2.05 22.89
N VAL A 35 -24.40 -2.64 22.25
CA VAL A 35 -23.11 -2.99 22.87
C VAL A 35 -22.04 -2.07 22.29
N PRO A 36 -21.54 -1.09 23.06
CA PRO A 36 -20.40 -0.29 22.65
C PRO A 36 -19.15 -1.16 22.51
N GLY A 37 -18.24 -0.76 21.63
CA GLY A 37 -16.95 -1.42 21.55
C GLY A 37 -15.85 -0.52 21.01
N TRP A 38 -14.62 -1.00 21.18
CA TRP A 38 -13.41 -0.25 20.89
C TRP A 38 -12.46 -1.02 19.99
N ASP A 39 -11.91 -0.25 19.06
CA ASP A 39 -10.77 -0.63 18.26
C ASP A 39 -9.50 -0.25 19.02
N CYS A 40 -8.70 -1.26 19.35
CA CYS A 40 -7.64 -1.23 20.34
C CYS A 40 -6.30 -1.62 19.74
N HIS A 41 -6.21 -1.89 18.43
CA HIS A 41 -5.00 -2.39 17.77
C HIS A 41 -4.50 -1.48 16.65
N GLY A 42 -3.21 -1.57 16.36
CA GLY A 42 -2.60 -0.96 15.19
C GLY A 42 -1.88 0.36 15.45
N LEU A 43 -1.43 0.95 14.33
CA LEU A 43 -0.51 2.07 14.27
C LEU A 43 -0.92 3.33 15.09
N PRO A 44 -2.21 3.71 15.29
CA PRO A 44 -2.53 4.88 16.10
C PRO A 44 -2.16 4.77 17.57
N ILE A 45 -2.23 3.59 18.16
CA ILE A 45 -1.77 3.38 19.54
C ILE A 45 -0.25 3.30 19.58
N GLU A 46 0.37 2.52 18.69
CA GLU A 46 1.82 2.40 18.64
C GLU A 46 2.50 3.76 18.49
N TRP A 47 1.99 4.61 17.60
CA TRP A 47 2.52 5.94 17.38
C TRP A 47 2.47 6.81 18.65
N LYS A 48 1.41 6.69 19.47
CA LYS A 48 1.29 7.42 20.73
C LYS A 48 2.28 6.94 21.78
N ILE A 49 2.62 5.66 21.77
CA ILE A 49 3.69 5.11 22.62
C ILE A 49 5.07 5.55 22.10
N GLU A 50 5.30 5.46 20.79
CA GLU A 50 6.54 5.93 20.15
C GLU A 50 6.77 7.43 20.34
N GLU A 51 5.72 8.26 20.33
CA GLU A 51 5.79 9.69 20.70
C GLU A 51 6.27 9.88 22.14
N GLN A 52 5.80 9.05 23.09
CA GLN A 52 6.23 9.11 24.49
C GLN A 52 7.70 8.71 24.64
N TYR A 53 8.15 7.69 23.91
CA TYR A 53 9.56 7.30 23.89
C TYR A 53 10.45 8.40 23.32
N ARG A 54 10.08 8.99 22.17
CA ARG A 54 10.80 10.11 21.56
C ARG A 54 10.89 11.30 22.52
N ALA A 55 9.78 11.65 23.19
CA ALA A 55 9.76 12.71 24.20
C ALA A 55 10.66 12.39 25.42
N ALA A 56 10.84 11.11 25.74
CA ALA A 56 11.72 10.63 26.81
C ALA A 56 13.17 10.36 26.36
N GLY A 57 13.51 10.59 25.09
CA GLY A 57 14.83 10.27 24.52
C GLY A 57 15.14 8.76 24.48
N LYS A 58 14.11 7.91 24.49
CA LYS A 58 14.24 6.47 24.33
C LYS A 58 14.04 6.09 22.86
N ASP A 59 14.88 5.19 22.37
CA ASP A 59 14.71 4.58 21.07
C ASP A 59 13.80 3.35 21.19
N LYS A 60 12.78 3.28 20.33
CA LYS A 60 11.82 2.17 20.30
C LYS A 60 12.48 0.84 19.92
N ASP A 61 13.54 0.89 19.09
CA ASP A 61 14.19 -0.31 18.58
C ASP A 61 14.96 -1.05 19.71
N ASN A 62 15.14 -0.40 20.86
CA ASN A 62 15.71 -0.98 22.08
C ASN A 62 14.66 -1.53 23.07
N VAL A 63 13.36 -1.40 22.78
CA VAL A 63 12.29 -1.89 23.66
C VAL A 63 11.88 -3.30 23.24
N PRO A 64 11.88 -4.29 24.15
CA PRO A 64 11.38 -5.63 23.85
C PRO A 64 9.95 -5.61 23.31
N ALA A 65 9.68 -6.40 22.26
CA ALA A 65 8.37 -6.40 21.59
C ALA A 65 7.18 -6.66 22.54
N LEU A 66 7.32 -7.61 23.47
CA LEU A 66 6.28 -7.92 24.46
C LEU A 66 6.07 -6.77 25.47
N GLU A 67 7.12 -6.04 25.83
CA GLU A 67 7.00 -4.87 26.69
C GLU A 67 6.25 -3.74 25.96
N PHE A 68 6.60 -3.50 24.70
CA PHE A 68 5.91 -2.51 23.86
C PHE A 68 4.42 -2.83 23.66
N ARG A 69 4.09 -4.10 23.40
CA ARG A 69 2.69 -4.57 23.27
C ARG A 69 1.91 -4.37 24.57
N ARG A 70 2.51 -4.67 25.72
CA ARG A 70 1.89 -4.39 27.03
C ARG A 70 1.60 -2.90 27.22
N GLU A 71 2.55 -2.02 26.92
CA GLU A 71 2.33 -0.57 27.03
C GLU A 71 1.22 -0.07 26.09
N CYS A 72 1.10 -0.66 24.89
CA CYS A 72 -0.01 -0.38 23.98
C CYS A 72 -1.37 -0.82 24.55
N ARG A 73 -1.43 -2.00 25.16
CA ARG A 73 -2.63 -2.51 25.87
C ARG A 73 -3.03 -1.57 27.01
N ASP A 74 -2.11 -1.22 27.89
CA ASP A 74 -2.34 -0.33 29.04
C ASP A 74 -2.88 1.06 28.57
N PHE A 75 -2.32 1.57 27.47
CA PHE A 75 -2.77 2.83 26.87
C PHE A 75 -4.20 2.73 26.32
N ALA A 76 -4.51 1.66 25.60
CA ALA A 76 -5.85 1.42 25.07
C ALA A 76 -6.88 1.28 26.20
N GLU A 77 -6.59 0.50 27.25
CA GLU A 77 -7.46 0.33 28.42
C GLU A 77 -7.79 1.66 29.12
N LYS A 78 -6.78 2.51 29.29
CA LYS A 78 -6.98 3.87 29.83
C LYS A 78 -7.97 4.65 28.98
N TRP A 79 -7.82 4.65 27.66
CA TRP A 79 -8.68 5.42 26.76
C TRP A 79 -10.09 4.85 26.63
N VAL A 80 -10.25 3.52 26.69
CA VAL A 80 -11.58 2.87 26.77
C VAL A 80 -12.35 3.42 27.97
N LYS A 81 -11.69 3.54 29.13
CA LYS A 81 -12.31 4.04 30.36
C LYS A 81 -12.73 5.51 30.24
N VAL A 82 -11.83 6.37 29.75
CA VAL A 82 -12.12 7.80 29.53
C VAL A 82 -13.26 7.99 28.53
N GLN A 83 -13.20 7.34 27.37
CA GLN A 83 -14.23 7.47 26.34
C GLN A 83 -15.58 6.90 26.79
N THR A 84 -15.58 5.86 27.63
CA THR A 84 -16.80 5.32 28.26
C THR A 84 -17.50 6.39 29.10
N GLU A 85 -16.77 7.06 30.00
CA GLU A 85 -17.31 8.14 30.82
C GLU A 85 -17.83 9.30 29.95
N GLU A 86 -17.09 9.66 28.89
CA GLU A 86 -17.49 10.71 27.96
C GLU A 86 -18.78 10.35 27.17
N PHE A 87 -18.93 9.10 26.70
CA PHE A 87 -20.16 8.65 26.03
C PHE A 87 -21.36 8.58 26.99
N GLN A 88 -21.16 8.09 28.21
CA GLN A 88 -22.20 8.11 29.24
C GLN A 88 -22.62 9.55 29.58
N ARG A 89 -21.67 10.48 29.62
CA ARG A 89 -21.94 11.91 29.86
C ARG A 89 -22.78 12.56 28.77
N LEU A 90 -22.69 12.07 27.53
CA LEU A 90 -23.56 12.45 26.40
C LEU A 90 -24.96 11.85 26.48
N GLY A 91 -25.23 10.96 27.44
CA GLY A 91 -26.54 10.33 27.66
C GLY A 91 -26.78 9.08 26.81
N VAL A 92 -25.74 8.54 26.17
CA VAL A 92 -25.83 7.30 25.38
C VAL A 92 -26.11 6.12 26.31
N LEU A 93 -27.14 5.33 26.01
CA LEU A 93 -27.44 4.08 26.71
C LEU A 93 -26.94 2.88 25.91
N GLY A 94 -26.14 2.03 26.56
CA GLY A 94 -25.63 0.77 26.03
C GLY A 94 -24.98 -0.06 27.13
N ASP A 95 -24.59 -1.29 26.79
CA ASP A 95 -23.86 -2.21 27.67
C ASP A 95 -22.38 -1.78 27.82
N PHE A 96 -22.16 -0.65 28.51
CA PHE A 96 -20.82 -0.12 28.81
C PHE A 96 -20.10 -0.93 29.90
N GLU A 97 -20.79 -1.82 30.60
CA GLU A 97 -20.20 -2.71 31.61
C GLU A 97 -19.48 -3.90 30.96
N ARG A 98 -19.99 -4.40 29.84
CA ARG A 98 -19.38 -5.49 29.07
C ARG A 98 -19.16 -5.07 27.61
N PRO A 99 -18.34 -4.05 27.34
CA PRO A 99 -18.08 -3.66 25.96
C PRO A 99 -17.27 -4.73 25.22
N TYR A 100 -17.33 -4.74 23.89
CA TYR A 100 -16.40 -5.55 23.11
C TYR A 100 -15.11 -4.77 22.83
N LEU A 101 -13.95 -5.43 22.92
CA LEU A 101 -12.65 -4.84 22.66
C LEU A 101 -11.91 -5.72 21.67
N THR A 102 -11.36 -5.17 20.61
CA THR A 102 -10.57 -5.95 19.63
C THR A 102 -9.33 -6.62 20.24
N MET A 103 -8.82 -6.09 21.36
CA MET A 103 -7.70 -6.66 22.13
C MET A 103 -8.13 -7.68 23.19
N SER A 104 -9.43 -7.99 23.33
CA SER A 104 -9.86 -9.04 24.26
C SER A 104 -9.48 -10.41 23.68
N PHE A 105 -9.12 -11.35 24.55
CA PHE A 105 -8.56 -12.64 24.14
C PHE A 105 -9.54 -13.46 23.28
N ASP A 106 -10.84 -13.39 23.59
CA ASP A 106 -11.91 -13.98 22.81
C ASP A 106 -12.03 -13.36 21.40
N ALA A 107 -11.86 -12.04 21.27
CA ALA A 107 -11.86 -11.36 19.99
C ALA A 107 -10.63 -11.72 19.15
N GLU A 108 -9.43 -11.67 19.75
CA GLU A 108 -8.17 -12.06 19.10
C GLU A 108 -8.22 -13.52 18.60
N ALA A 109 -8.72 -14.44 19.42
CA ALA A 109 -8.90 -15.85 19.05
C ALA A 109 -9.90 -16.02 17.90
N GLN A 110 -11.04 -15.31 17.94
CA GLN A 110 -12.01 -15.39 16.86
C GLN A 110 -11.49 -14.78 15.56
N ILE A 111 -10.72 -13.68 15.61
CA ILE A 111 -10.05 -13.11 14.44
C ILE A 111 -9.09 -14.13 13.81
N VAL A 112 -8.33 -14.88 14.62
CA VAL A 112 -7.51 -16.00 14.12
C VAL A 112 -8.36 -17.05 13.39
N ARG A 113 -9.52 -17.41 13.94
CA ARG A 113 -10.44 -18.37 13.30
C ARG A 113 -11.00 -17.83 11.98
N GLU A 114 -11.35 -16.55 11.89
CA GLU A 114 -11.81 -15.91 10.66
C GLU A 114 -10.72 -15.86 9.57
N ILE A 115 -9.49 -15.48 9.93
CA ILE A 115 -8.33 -15.58 9.03
C ILE A 115 -8.12 -17.02 8.57
N GLY A 116 -8.27 -17.96 9.50
CA GLY A 116 -8.22 -19.38 9.23
C GLY A 116 -9.17 -19.82 8.11
N LYS A 117 -10.40 -19.29 8.06
CA LYS A 117 -11.36 -19.60 6.98
C LYS A 117 -10.84 -19.16 5.62
N PHE A 118 -10.29 -17.94 5.52
CA PHE A 118 -9.67 -17.45 4.28
C PHE A 118 -8.40 -18.22 3.91
N LEU A 119 -7.64 -18.69 4.90
CA LEU A 119 -6.46 -19.51 4.66
C LEU A 119 -6.85 -20.89 4.09
N GLN A 120 -7.85 -21.53 4.69
CA GLN A 120 -8.34 -22.85 4.30
C GLN A 120 -9.02 -22.86 2.93
N ASN A 121 -9.77 -21.81 2.60
CA ASN A 121 -10.45 -21.71 1.31
C ASN A 121 -9.55 -21.22 0.15
N GLY A 122 -8.25 -21.03 0.41
CA GLY A 122 -7.27 -20.57 -0.58
C GLY A 122 -7.35 -19.09 -0.93
N GLY A 123 -8.20 -18.31 -0.24
CA GLY A 123 -8.34 -16.87 -0.45
C GLY A 123 -7.11 -16.07 -0.01
N ILE A 124 -6.34 -16.56 0.96
CA ILE A 124 -5.07 -15.96 1.38
C ILE A 124 -3.89 -16.51 0.57
N TYR A 125 -3.08 -15.58 0.06
CA TYR A 125 -1.80 -15.89 -0.60
C TYR A 125 -0.71 -14.88 -0.23
N LYS A 126 0.55 -15.29 -0.40
CA LYS A 126 1.72 -14.41 -0.27
C LYS A 126 2.03 -13.82 -1.63
N GLY A 127 1.90 -12.51 -1.77
CA GLY A 127 2.18 -11.76 -3.00
C GLY A 127 3.33 -10.79 -2.83
N SER A 128 4.00 -10.44 -3.92
CA SER A 128 4.95 -9.32 -3.97
C SER A 128 4.39 -8.26 -4.89
N ARG A 129 3.88 -7.16 -4.32
CA ARG A 129 3.32 -6.03 -5.05
C ARG A 129 3.86 -4.72 -4.47
N PRO A 130 4.07 -3.66 -5.29
CA PRO A 130 4.31 -2.33 -4.79
C PRO A 130 3.13 -1.85 -3.93
N VAL A 131 3.44 -1.56 -2.67
CA VAL A 131 2.50 -0.95 -1.72
C VAL A 131 2.96 0.45 -1.37
N LEU A 132 2.01 1.31 -1.01
CA LEU A 132 2.34 2.59 -0.39
C LEU A 132 3.01 2.31 0.96
N TRP A 133 4.25 2.77 1.08
CA TRP A 133 5.13 2.49 2.20
C TRP A 133 5.51 3.79 2.88
N SER A 134 5.32 3.83 4.20
CA SER A 134 5.77 4.91 5.06
C SER A 134 7.19 4.60 5.53
N VAL A 135 8.16 5.39 5.07
CA VAL A 135 9.57 5.25 5.51
C VAL A 135 9.72 5.56 7.00
N VAL A 136 9.03 6.61 7.46
CA VAL A 136 9.03 7.04 8.86
C VAL A 136 8.44 5.97 9.77
N GLU A 137 7.32 5.36 9.37
CA GLU A 137 6.61 4.37 10.19
C GLU A 137 7.05 2.92 9.88
N ARG A 138 7.90 2.72 8.88
CA ARG A 138 8.42 1.42 8.39
C ARG A 138 7.30 0.38 8.18
N THR A 139 6.20 0.77 7.54
CA THR A 139 5.07 -0.11 7.29
C THR A 139 4.35 0.25 5.99
N ALA A 140 3.69 -0.75 5.41
CA ALA A 140 2.69 -0.54 4.37
C ALA A 140 1.47 0.20 4.96
N LEU A 141 0.87 1.08 4.16
CA LEU A 141 -0.37 1.80 4.47
C LEU A 141 -1.48 1.39 3.52
N ALA A 142 -2.70 1.27 4.05
CA ALA A 142 -3.89 1.09 3.22
C ALA A 142 -4.31 2.43 2.57
N ASP A 143 -5.09 2.38 1.48
CA ASP A 143 -5.60 3.59 0.80
C ASP A 143 -6.35 4.56 1.74
N ALA A 144 -7.02 4.02 2.76
CA ALA A 144 -7.72 4.82 3.78
C ALA A 144 -6.76 5.60 4.72
N GLU A 145 -5.49 5.21 4.76
CA GLU A 145 -4.44 5.82 5.59
C GLU A 145 -3.55 6.80 4.79
N VAL A 146 -3.93 7.10 3.55
CA VAL A 146 -3.16 7.96 2.64
C VAL A 146 -3.90 9.29 2.45
N GLU A 147 -3.19 10.38 2.69
CA GLU A 147 -3.67 11.74 2.42
C GLU A 147 -2.85 12.36 1.29
N TYR A 148 -3.45 13.29 0.56
CA TYR A 148 -2.79 13.96 -0.55
C TYR A 148 -2.50 15.41 -0.17
N HIS A 149 -1.22 15.81 -0.29
CA HIS A 149 -0.77 17.17 -0.03
C HIS A 149 0.03 17.71 -1.20
N GLU A 150 0.13 19.03 -1.25
CA GLU A 150 0.96 19.73 -2.22
C GLU A 150 2.45 19.47 -1.92
N HIS A 151 3.17 18.96 -2.90
CA HIS A 151 4.57 18.54 -2.81
C HIS A 151 5.38 19.07 -3.98
N VAL A 152 6.66 19.36 -3.77
CA VAL A 152 7.58 19.80 -4.83
C VAL A 152 8.58 18.69 -5.15
N SER A 153 8.34 17.98 -6.24
CA SER A 153 9.23 16.93 -6.75
C SER A 153 10.29 17.49 -7.68
N GLN A 154 11.46 16.84 -7.72
CA GLN A 154 12.44 17.05 -8.78
C GLN A 154 11.99 16.29 -10.03
N THR A 155 12.11 16.90 -11.20
CA THR A 155 11.79 16.26 -12.47
C THR A 155 13.05 16.07 -13.29
N ILE A 156 13.14 14.98 -14.04
CA ILE A 156 14.26 14.70 -14.94
C ILE A 156 13.79 14.14 -16.27
N TRP A 157 14.56 14.46 -17.31
CA TRP A 157 14.35 14.00 -18.67
C TRP A 157 15.56 13.16 -19.05
N VAL A 158 15.34 11.90 -19.38
CA VAL A 158 16.44 10.93 -19.48
C VAL A 158 16.40 10.23 -20.82
N ARG A 159 17.57 10.14 -21.45
CA ARG A 159 17.75 9.46 -22.73
C ARG A 159 17.94 7.96 -22.53
N PHE A 160 17.10 7.18 -23.19
CA PHE A 160 17.19 5.73 -23.33
C PHE A 160 17.60 5.42 -24.77
N PRO A 161 18.89 5.12 -25.03
CA PRO A 161 19.37 4.89 -26.39
C PRO A 161 18.71 3.67 -27.01
N VAL A 162 18.24 3.77 -28.25
CA VAL A 162 17.70 2.62 -28.98
C VAL A 162 18.87 1.72 -29.42
N VAL A 163 18.82 0.44 -29.05
CA VAL A 163 19.82 -0.57 -29.45
C VAL A 163 19.30 -1.54 -30.50
N GLN A 164 17.98 -1.71 -30.57
CA GLN A 164 17.33 -2.54 -31.59
C GLN A 164 15.96 -1.94 -31.95
N SER A 165 15.67 -1.87 -33.23
CA SER A 165 14.34 -1.54 -33.76
C SER A 165 14.19 -2.07 -35.18
N GLY A 166 12.95 -2.35 -35.60
CA GLY A 166 12.63 -2.66 -37.01
C GLY A 166 12.50 -1.42 -37.89
N VAL A 167 12.61 -0.21 -37.31
CA VAL A 167 12.30 1.05 -37.98
C VAL A 167 13.58 1.88 -38.16
N PRO A 168 14.01 2.15 -39.40
CA PRO A 168 15.26 2.88 -39.68
C PRO A 168 15.33 4.28 -39.04
N LEU A 169 14.18 4.93 -38.83
CA LEU A 169 14.11 6.26 -38.22
C LEU A 169 14.63 6.26 -36.76
N LEU A 170 14.55 5.12 -36.07
CA LEU A 170 14.99 4.95 -34.69
C LEU A 170 16.50 4.64 -34.57
N GLU A 171 17.20 4.41 -35.68
CA GLU A 171 18.65 4.16 -35.65
C GLU A 171 19.43 5.37 -35.15
N GLY A 172 20.20 5.15 -34.07
CA GLY A 172 20.96 6.19 -33.38
C GLY A 172 20.11 7.19 -32.59
N ALA A 173 18.80 6.93 -32.45
CA ALA A 173 17.90 7.76 -31.65
C ALA A 173 17.88 7.34 -30.18
N SER A 174 17.41 8.23 -29.31
CA SER A 174 17.10 7.95 -27.92
C SER A 174 15.63 8.21 -27.63
N VAL A 175 14.97 7.24 -27.02
CA VAL A 175 13.65 7.46 -26.41
C VAL A 175 13.84 8.38 -25.21
N LEU A 176 13.11 9.48 -25.18
CA LEU A 176 13.19 10.44 -24.09
C LEU A 176 12.07 10.15 -23.08
N ILE A 177 12.44 9.80 -21.85
CA ILE A 177 11.46 9.62 -20.76
C ILE A 177 11.40 10.85 -19.88
N TRP A 178 10.31 10.95 -19.11
CA TRP A 178 10.15 11.90 -18.02
C TRP A 178 9.79 11.20 -16.72
N THR A 179 10.30 11.69 -15.59
CA THR A 179 9.87 11.23 -14.27
C THR A 179 9.97 12.32 -13.21
N THR A 180 9.09 12.25 -12.20
CA THR A 180 9.09 13.06 -10.96
C THR A 180 9.80 12.35 -9.80
N THR A 181 10.24 11.11 -10.00
CA THR A 181 10.89 10.27 -8.99
C THR A 181 12.25 9.75 -9.49
N PRO A 182 13.28 10.62 -9.60
CA PRO A 182 14.61 10.22 -10.06
C PRO A 182 15.14 8.95 -9.39
N TRP A 183 14.95 8.81 -8.08
CA TRP A 183 15.35 7.63 -7.31
C TRP A 183 14.81 6.30 -7.85
N THR A 184 13.78 6.27 -8.70
CA THR A 184 13.24 5.01 -9.27
C THR A 184 13.99 4.51 -10.51
N ILE A 185 14.87 5.32 -11.12
CA ILE A 185 15.64 4.93 -12.31
C ILE A 185 16.48 3.65 -12.11
N PRO A 186 17.17 3.43 -10.99
CA PRO A 186 17.84 2.15 -10.71
C PRO A 186 16.94 0.90 -10.82
N GLY A 187 15.63 1.07 -10.56
CA GLY A 187 14.64 -0.01 -10.65
C GLY A 187 14.06 -0.21 -12.05
N ASN A 188 14.49 0.58 -13.05
CA ASN A 188 13.94 0.52 -14.39
C ASN A 188 14.21 -0.83 -15.08
N ARG A 189 13.21 -1.33 -15.80
CA ARG A 189 13.29 -2.55 -16.61
C ARG A 189 12.57 -2.47 -17.96
N ALA A 190 11.75 -1.46 -18.21
CA ALA A 190 11.11 -1.23 -19.50
C ALA A 190 10.84 0.27 -19.73
N VAL A 191 10.37 0.63 -20.92
CA VAL A 191 9.78 1.95 -21.21
C VAL A 191 8.39 1.72 -21.80
N ALA A 192 7.38 2.42 -21.31
CA ALA A 192 6.02 2.34 -21.82
C ALA A 192 5.70 3.48 -22.79
N TYR A 193 4.87 3.18 -23.79
CA TYR A 193 4.26 4.11 -24.75
C TYR A 193 2.75 3.86 -24.86
N GLY A 194 1.98 4.88 -25.23
CA GLY A 194 0.53 4.79 -25.40
C GLY A 194 0.13 4.40 -26.83
N GLU A 195 -0.86 3.52 -26.98
CA GLU A 195 -1.33 3.05 -28.29
C GLU A 195 -2.19 4.05 -29.07
N GLU A 196 -2.61 5.14 -28.42
CA GLU A 196 -3.41 6.21 -29.03
C GLU A 196 -2.61 7.50 -29.23
N ILE A 197 -1.30 7.49 -28.94
CA ILE A 197 -0.44 8.68 -28.99
C ILE A 197 0.35 8.72 -30.30
N ALA A 198 0.43 9.91 -30.90
CA ALA A 198 1.27 10.16 -32.07
C ALA A 198 2.70 10.53 -31.65
N TYR A 199 3.68 9.77 -32.15
CA TYR A 199 5.09 9.95 -31.85
C TYR A 199 5.85 10.50 -33.06
N GLY A 200 7.06 11.01 -32.82
CA GLY A 200 7.96 11.45 -33.87
C GLY A 200 9.42 11.35 -33.47
N VAL A 201 10.30 11.68 -34.41
CA VAL A 201 11.74 11.80 -34.17
C VAL A 201 12.21 13.20 -34.54
N TRP A 202 12.91 13.86 -33.63
CA TRP A 202 13.46 15.19 -33.83
C TRP A 202 14.98 15.17 -33.74
N GLN A 203 15.64 15.78 -34.70
CA GLN A 203 17.08 15.98 -34.71
C GLN A 203 17.42 17.38 -34.22
N VAL A 204 18.26 17.48 -33.20
CA VAL A 204 18.70 18.77 -32.66
C VAL A 204 19.65 19.47 -33.63
N GLU A 205 19.37 20.73 -33.97
CA GLU A 205 20.16 21.53 -34.93
C GLU A 205 20.92 22.68 -34.25
N ALA A 206 20.31 23.31 -33.25
CA ALA A 206 20.90 24.42 -32.52
C ALA A 206 20.48 24.41 -31.05
N LEU A 207 21.38 24.86 -30.18
CA LEU A 207 21.28 24.80 -28.73
C LEU A 207 21.35 26.21 -28.14
N GLY A 208 20.52 26.47 -27.14
CA GLY A 208 20.65 27.63 -26.29
C GLY A 208 21.69 27.43 -25.19
N GLU A 209 21.99 28.50 -24.46
CA GLU A 209 22.96 28.49 -23.36
C GLU A 209 22.56 27.50 -22.25
N ASP A 210 23.54 26.69 -21.80
CA ASP A 210 23.41 25.59 -20.82
C ASP A 210 22.53 24.40 -21.22
N SER A 211 22.13 24.27 -22.49
CA SER A 211 21.45 23.05 -22.94
C SER A 211 22.33 21.83 -22.70
N GLN A 212 21.74 20.74 -22.19
CA GLN A 212 22.42 19.43 -22.08
C GLN A 212 22.19 18.57 -23.34
N ALA A 213 21.58 19.15 -24.38
CA ALA A 213 21.42 18.52 -25.67
C ALA A 213 22.72 18.56 -26.50
N ALA A 214 22.76 17.78 -27.58
CA ALA A 214 23.88 17.72 -28.51
C ALA A 214 23.39 17.90 -29.95
N VAL A 215 24.06 18.77 -30.72
CA VAL A 215 23.74 18.96 -32.15
C VAL A 215 23.90 17.64 -32.89
N GLY A 216 22.91 17.28 -33.70
CA GLY A 216 22.82 16.02 -34.43
C GLY A 216 22.19 14.87 -33.65
N GLU A 217 21.91 15.02 -32.35
CA GLU A 217 21.22 13.96 -31.60
C GLU A 217 19.76 13.82 -32.04
N LYS A 218 19.26 12.58 -32.06
CA LYS A 218 17.86 12.26 -32.40
C LYS A 218 17.08 11.87 -31.15
N LEU A 219 15.99 12.56 -30.87
CA LEU A 219 15.11 12.33 -29.73
C LEU A 219 13.74 11.83 -30.19
N VAL A 220 13.23 10.82 -29.49
CA VAL A 220 11.90 10.23 -29.73
C VAL A 220 10.97 10.61 -28.58
N LEU A 221 9.83 11.20 -28.92
CA LEU A 221 8.82 11.65 -27.95
C LEU A 221 7.44 11.81 -28.62
N ALA A 222 6.41 12.07 -27.82
CA ALA A 222 5.09 12.42 -28.33
C ALA A 222 5.10 13.81 -28.98
N LYS A 223 4.41 13.92 -30.12
CA LYS A 223 4.35 15.17 -30.91
C LYS A 223 3.76 16.34 -30.12
N ASP A 224 2.71 16.08 -29.36
CA ASP A 224 2.00 17.10 -28.58
C ASP A 224 2.88 17.72 -27.49
N LEU A 225 3.92 17.01 -27.05
CA LEU A 225 4.85 17.43 -26.02
C LEU A 225 6.14 18.02 -26.59
N ALA A 226 6.32 17.99 -27.91
CA ALA A 226 7.57 18.36 -28.56
C ALA A 226 7.99 19.80 -28.28
N GLU A 227 7.10 20.79 -28.44
CA GLU A 227 7.46 22.20 -28.23
C GLU A 227 7.77 22.51 -26.76
N THR A 228 7.07 21.89 -25.81
CA THR A 228 7.42 21.96 -24.37
C THR A 228 8.80 21.35 -24.14
N VAL A 229 9.08 20.20 -24.78
CA VAL A 229 10.38 19.55 -24.71
C VAL A 229 11.50 20.44 -25.21
N LYS A 230 11.30 21.01 -26.39
CA LYS A 230 12.23 21.93 -27.00
C LYS A 230 12.55 23.12 -26.07
N ALA A 231 11.51 23.73 -25.49
CA ALA A 231 11.65 24.91 -24.64
C ALA A 231 12.41 24.62 -23.34
N ASP A 232 12.01 23.61 -22.56
CA ASP A 232 12.65 23.34 -21.26
C ASP A 232 14.09 22.82 -21.43
N ALA A 233 14.34 21.99 -22.45
CA ALA A 233 15.68 21.51 -22.78
C ALA A 233 16.57 22.59 -23.40
N LYS A 234 16.06 23.82 -23.60
CA LYS A 234 16.76 24.95 -24.22
C LYS A 234 17.30 24.61 -25.62
N ILE A 235 16.52 23.90 -26.43
CA ILE A 235 16.84 23.61 -27.82
C ILE A 235 16.30 24.76 -28.69
N GLU A 236 17.16 25.48 -29.41
CA GLU A 236 16.73 26.61 -30.23
C GLU A 236 16.08 26.16 -31.53
N ALA A 237 16.68 25.14 -32.17
CA ALA A 237 16.19 24.57 -33.41
C ALA A 237 16.38 23.06 -33.41
N TRP A 238 15.36 22.37 -33.93
CA TRP A 238 15.41 20.96 -34.25
C TRP A 238 14.57 20.70 -35.51
N THR A 239 14.89 19.63 -36.22
CA THR A 239 14.18 19.22 -37.42
C THR A 239 13.35 17.99 -37.10
N HIS A 240 12.06 18.02 -37.40
CA HIS A 240 11.22 16.82 -37.36
C HIS A 240 11.59 15.90 -38.53
N LEU A 241 12.14 14.73 -38.23
CA LEU A 241 12.64 13.77 -39.22
C LEU A 241 11.54 12.84 -39.74
N GLY A 242 10.49 12.59 -38.96
CA GLY A 242 9.41 11.70 -39.36
C GLY A 242 8.52 11.26 -38.21
N ASP A 243 7.35 10.76 -38.60
CA ASP A 243 6.32 10.27 -37.70
C ASP A 243 6.57 8.81 -37.31
N LEU A 244 6.13 8.45 -36.11
CA LEU A 244 6.08 7.07 -35.63
C LEU A 244 4.66 6.76 -35.15
N SER A 245 4.10 5.67 -35.65
CA SER A 245 2.91 5.06 -35.06
C SER A 245 3.29 4.20 -33.85
N PRO A 246 2.35 3.89 -32.96
CA PRO A 246 2.59 2.94 -31.88
C PRO A 246 3.03 1.54 -32.35
N ALA A 247 2.62 1.13 -33.55
CA ALA A 247 3.08 -0.11 -34.18
C ALA A 247 4.57 -0.07 -34.58
N ASP A 248 5.10 1.12 -34.88
CA ASP A 248 6.53 1.32 -35.19
C ASP A 248 7.41 1.22 -33.94
N LEU A 249 6.83 1.48 -32.75
CA LEU A 249 7.53 1.34 -31.46
C LEU A 249 7.57 -0.10 -30.96
N ALA A 250 6.63 -0.95 -31.40
CA ALA A 250 6.55 -2.35 -30.98
C ALA A 250 7.84 -3.11 -31.34
N GLY A 251 8.40 -3.83 -30.37
CA GLY A 251 9.65 -4.57 -30.54
C GLY A 251 10.92 -3.71 -30.53
N THR A 252 10.80 -2.40 -30.29
CA THR A 252 11.96 -1.55 -30.00
C THR A 252 12.56 -1.91 -28.65
N VAL A 253 13.88 -1.98 -28.59
CA VAL A 253 14.65 -2.23 -27.37
C VAL A 253 15.61 -1.07 -27.16
N CYS A 254 15.59 -0.53 -25.96
CA CYS A 254 16.51 0.50 -25.50
C CYS A 254 17.60 -0.10 -24.59
N ALA A 255 18.69 0.63 -24.44
CA ALA A 255 19.64 0.44 -23.36
C ALA A 255 19.20 1.24 -22.13
N HIS A 256 19.45 0.69 -20.94
CA HIS A 256 19.41 1.48 -19.71
C HIS A 256 20.38 2.68 -19.83
N PRO A 257 20.06 3.87 -19.29
CA PRO A 257 20.93 5.05 -19.36
C PRO A 257 22.37 4.80 -18.89
N TRP A 258 22.54 3.93 -17.90
CA TRP A 258 23.84 3.54 -17.35
C TRP A 258 24.47 2.29 -17.97
N ARG A 259 23.93 1.74 -19.07
CA ARG A 259 24.58 0.63 -19.78
C ARG A 259 25.98 1.04 -20.21
N GLY A 260 26.98 0.22 -19.89
CA GLY A 260 28.39 0.48 -20.17
C GLY A 260 28.99 1.67 -19.43
N PHE A 261 28.29 2.26 -18.45
CA PHE A 261 28.84 3.32 -17.60
C PHE A 261 29.77 2.68 -16.58
N ALA A 262 31.09 2.92 -16.70
CA ALA A 262 32.10 2.22 -15.91
C ALA A 262 31.86 2.25 -14.38
N PRO A 263 31.45 3.37 -13.76
CA PRO A 263 31.13 3.40 -12.32
C PRO A 263 29.97 2.50 -11.88
N ALA A 264 29.14 2.03 -12.82
CA ALA A 264 28.03 1.13 -12.51
C ALA A 264 28.43 -0.36 -12.49
N GLU A 265 29.66 -0.68 -12.90
CA GLU A 265 30.23 -2.03 -12.87
C GLU A 265 29.36 -3.11 -13.53
N GLY A 266 28.67 -2.74 -14.62
CA GLY A 266 27.80 -3.65 -15.38
C GLY A 266 26.43 -3.92 -14.75
N GLY A 267 26.10 -3.29 -13.61
CA GLY A 267 24.81 -3.47 -12.93
C GLY A 267 23.56 -3.06 -13.74
N TYR A 268 23.76 -2.39 -14.87
CA TYR A 268 22.69 -1.96 -15.78
C TYR A 268 22.90 -2.44 -17.24
N ASP A 269 23.69 -3.50 -17.44
CA ASP A 269 23.95 -4.07 -18.77
C ASP A 269 22.85 -5.05 -19.20
N PHE A 270 21.60 -4.59 -19.16
CA PHE A 270 20.40 -5.35 -19.57
C PHE A 270 19.52 -4.53 -20.51
N ASP A 271 18.77 -5.23 -21.37
CA ASP A 271 17.84 -4.66 -22.35
C ASP A 271 16.60 -4.06 -21.69
N VAL A 272 16.13 -2.93 -22.22
CA VAL A 272 14.96 -2.19 -21.75
C VAL A 272 13.93 -2.16 -22.89
N PRO A 273 13.00 -3.13 -22.97
CA PRO A 273 12.01 -3.19 -24.04
C PRO A 273 11.03 -2.02 -23.97
N ALA A 274 10.59 -1.55 -25.14
CA ALA A 274 9.44 -0.65 -25.27
C ALA A 274 8.14 -1.46 -25.26
N LEU A 275 7.21 -1.12 -24.36
CA LEU A 275 5.95 -1.82 -24.14
C LEU A 275 4.76 -0.87 -24.29
N ALA A 276 3.63 -1.37 -24.77
CA ALA A 276 2.39 -0.61 -24.80
C ALA A 276 1.78 -0.52 -23.40
N GLY A 277 1.35 0.67 -22.97
CA GLY A 277 0.68 0.91 -21.70
C GLY A 277 -0.47 1.90 -21.87
N ASP A 278 -1.66 1.53 -21.39
CA ASP A 278 -2.90 2.33 -21.47
C ASP A 278 -2.91 3.54 -20.52
N PHE A 279 -2.08 3.51 -19.48
CA PHE A 279 -1.89 4.59 -18.51
C PHE A 279 -1.00 5.75 -19.01
N VAL A 280 -0.38 5.61 -20.19
CA VAL A 280 0.49 6.66 -20.75
C VAL A 280 -0.36 7.78 -21.34
N THR A 281 -0.10 9.02 -20.93
CA THR A 281 -0.84 10.20 -21.40
C THR A 281 0.10 11.28 -21.98
N THR A 282 -0.49 12.28 -22.64
CA THR A 282 0.21 13.47 -23.15
C THR A 282 -0.03 14.72 -22.28
N GLU A 283 -0.59 14.58 -21.08
CA GLU A 283 -0.83 15.73 -20.20
C GLU A 283 0.48 16.36 -19.70
N GLN A 284 1.50 15.54 -19.41
CA GLN A 284 2.82 15.95 -18.94
C GLN A 284 3.92 14.98 -19.40
N GLY A 285 5.17 15.45 -19.39
CA GLY A 285 6.35 14.63 -19.66
C GLY A 285 6.68 14.56 -21.14
N THR A 286 6.87 13.34 -21.66
CA THR A 286 7.35 13.10 -23.04
C THR A 286 6.48 12.14 -23.84
N GLY A 287 5.42 11.59 -23.24
CA GLY A 287 4.64 10.49 -23.80
C GLY A 287 5.34 9.13 -23.73
N PHE A 288 6.47 9.05 -23.01
CA PHE A 288 7.11 7.79 -22.64
C PHE A 288 7.33 7.74 -21.12
N VAL A 289 6.98 6.62 -20.52
CA VAL A 289 7.09 6.41 -19.07
C VAL A 289 8.13 5.34 -18.82
N HIS A 290 9.14 5.63 -17.99
CA HIS A 290 10.08 4.59 -17.56
C HIS A 290 9.36 3.64 -16.59
N ILE A 291 9.59 2.34 -16.72
CA ILE A 291 8.88 1.32 -15.94
C ILE A 291 9.82 0.71 -14.92
N ALA A 292 9.54 0.96 -13.64
CA ALA A 292 10.22 0.40 -12.49
C ALA A 292 9.23 -0.45 -11.67
N PRO A 293 9.07 -1.75 -11.99
CA PRO A 293 8.02 -2.61 -11.43
C PRO A 293 8.01 -2.74 -9.90
N GLY A 294 9.11 -2.37 -9.23
CA GLY A 294 9.21 -2.32 -7.78
C GLY A 294 8.57 -1.09 -7.12
N HIS A 295 8.19 -0.08 -7.90
CA HIS A 295 7.87 1.28 -7.43
C HIS A 295 6.63 1.92 -8.07
N GLY A 296 5.78 1.14 -8.74
CA GLY A 296 4.54 1.63 -9.33
C GLY A 296 3.54 0.49 -9.52
N ALA A 297 2.26 0.75 -9.27
CA ALA A 297 1.22 -0.27 -9.45
C ALA A 297 1.03 -0.63 -10.94
N ASP A 298 1.00 0.39 -11.80
CA ASP A 298 0.89 0.21 -13.26
C ASP A 298 2.16 -0.41 -13.84
N ASP A 299 3.34 0.05 -13.37
CA ASP A 299 4.64 -0.54 -13.70
C ASP A 299 4.71 -2.03 -13.38
N TRP A 300 4.19 -2.42 -12.21
CA TRP A 300 4.14 -3.81 -11.77
C TRP A 300 3.19 -4.64 -12.63
N ALA A 301 1.99 -4.12 -12.92
CA ALA A 301 1.00 -4.82 -13.73
C ALA A 301 1.53 -5.07 -15.15
N LEU A 302 2.09 -4.04 -15.79
CA LEU A 302 2.71 -4.14 -17.09
C LEU A 302 3.94 -5.08 -17.06
N GLY A 303 4.76 -4.97 -16.01
CA GLY A 303 5.91 -5.84 -15.82
C GLY A 303 5.51 -7.32 -15.71
N LEU A 304 4.47 -7.63 -14.94
CA LEU A 304 3.96 -8.99 -14.79
C LEU A 304 3.39 -9.55 -16.10
N GLN A 305 2.62 -8.74 -16.83
CA GLN A 305 2.04 -9.12 -18.13
C GLN A 305 3.11 -9.53 -19.16
N HIS A 306 4.27 -8.87 -19.12
CA HIS A 306 5.37 -9.07 -20.07
C HIS A 306 6.54 -9.90 -19.52
N GLY A 307 6.43 -10.47 -18.31
CA GLY A 307 7.49 -11.27 -17.69
C GLY A 307 8.76 -10.48 -17.38
N ILE A 308 8.62 -9.19 -17.08
CA ILE A 308 9.71 -8.30 -16.70
C ILE A 308 10.14 -8.58 -15.25
N GLU A 309 11.45 -8.63 -15.02
CA GLU A 309 12.01 -8.79 -13.68
C GLU A 309 11.58 -7.65 -12.75
N ILE A 310 11.31 -7.96 -11.48
CA ILE A 310 10.97 -6.97 -10.45
C ILE A 310 12.16 -6.82 -9.50
N PRO A 311 13.08 -5.86 -9.73
CA PRO A 311 14.24 -5.70 -8.87
C PRO A 311 13.88 -5.20 -7.48
N GLN A 312 14.56 -5.72 -6.46
CA GLN A 312 14.54 -5.16 -5.12
C GLN A 312 15.67 -4.14 -4.97
N THR A 313 15.29 -2.89 -4.78
CA THR A 313 16.21 -1.75 -4.80
C THR A 313 16.29 -1.04 -3.45
N VAL A 314 15.17 -0.93 -2.71
CA VAL A 314 15.05 -0.14 -1.48
C VAL A 314 14.47 -0.99 -0.34
N ASP A 315 15.07 -0.90 0.84
CA ASP A 315 14.65 -1.60 2.04
C ASP A 315 13.51 -0.88 2.81
N GLY A 316 13.09 -1.45 3.94
CA GLY A 316 12.01 -0.89 4.75
C GLY A 316 12.32 0.46 5.42
N SER A 317 13.60 0.84 5.49
CA SER A 317 14.05 2.13 6.02
C SER A 317 14.09 3.23 4.95
N GLY A 318 13.74 2.92 3.70
CA GLY A 318 13.88 3.85 2.58
C GLY A 318 15.32 3.98 2.08
N THR A 319 16.20 3.04 2.44
CA THR A 319 17.61 3.00 2.04
C THR A 319 17.81 2.01 0.90
N PHE A 320 18.61 2.37 -0.10
CA PHE A 320 18.99 1.45 -1.17
C PHE A 320 19.85 0.31 -0.62
N TYR A 321 19.54 -0.92 -1.03
CA TYR A 321 20.38 -2.07 -0.73
C TYR A 321 21.79 -1.90 -1.30
N ASP A 322 22.80 -2.42 -0.61
CA ASP A 322 24.21 -2.26 -0.98
C ASP A 322 24.54 -2.79 -2.39
N HIS A 323 23.80 -3.79 -2.87
CA HIS A 323 24.01 -4.38 -4.20
C HIS A 323 23.51 -3.50 -5.36
N VAL A 324 22.79 -2.41 -5.08
CA VAL A 324 22.27 -1.53 -6.13
C VAL A 324 23.38 -0.58 -6.58
N SER A 325 24.01 -0.89 -7.72
CA SER A 325 25.10 -0.10 -8.31
C SER A 325 24.79 1.40 -8.35
N LEU A 326 25.81 2.23 -8.10
CA LEU A 326 25.78 3.70 -8.03
C LEU A 326 25.06 4.32 -6.82
N VAL A 327 24.05 3.65 -6.25
CA VAL A 327 23.17 4.23 -5.23
C VAL A 327 23.08 3.43 -3.94
N GLY A 328 23.82 2.33 -3.79
CA GLY A 328 23.88 1.56 -2.54
C GLY A 328 24.08 2.45 -1.31
N GLY A 329 23.25 2.22 -0.29
CA GLY A 329 23.21 3.00 0.95
C GLY A 329 22.66 4.42 0.83
N ALA A 330 22.20 4.86 -0.35
CA ALA A 330 21.52 6.14 -0.50
C ALA A 330 20.12 6.09 0.11
N VAL A 331 19.63 7.23 0.57
CA VAL A 331 18.36 7.32 1.29
C VAL A 331 17.34 8.11 0.46
N VAL A 332 16.13 7.58 0.30
CA VAL A 332 15.04 8.27 -0.43
C VAL A 332 14.43 9.36 0.45
N TYR A 333 13.96 8.98 1.64
CA TYR A 333 13.53 9.89 2.70
C TYR A 333 14.17 9.42 4.01
N ASP A 334 14.57 10.35 4.87
CA ASP A 334 15.12 10.02 6.19
C ASP A 334 14.01 9.60 7.18
N GLU A 335 14.41 9.20 8.39
CA GLU A 335 13.51 8.81 9.48
C GLU A 335 12.53 9.92 9.93
N ASN A 336 12.75 11.16 9.50
CA ASN A 336 11.88 12.31 9.77
C ASN A 336 11.03 12.70 8.55
N GLY A 337 11.07 11.92 7.47
CA GLY A 337 10.32 12.17 6.24
C GLY A 337 10.92 13.29 5.36
N LYS A 338 12.16 13.70 5.60
CA LYS A 338 12.86 14.69 4.77
C LYS A 338 13.55 14.01 3.60
N PRO A 339 13.71 14.68 2.45
CA PRO A 339 14.43 14.11 1.31
C PRO A 339 15.85 13.71 1.69
N GLY A 340 16.22 12.46 1.40
CA GLY A 340 17.59 11.98 1.51
C GLY A 340 18.44 12.33 0.27
N ASP A 341 19.54 11.62 0.07
CA ASP A 341 20.50 11.89 -1.00
C ASP A 341 20.26 11.08 -2.29
N ALA A 342 19.32 10.13 -2.32
CA ALA A 342 19.09 9.24 -3.45
C ALA A 342 18.82 9.97 -4.78
N ASN A 343 17.90 10.94 -4.80
CA ASN A 343 17.62 11.72 -6.01
C ASN A 343 18.88 12.45 -6.50
N GLY A 344 19.67 13.01 -5.57
CA GLY A 344 20.90 13.72 -5.88
C GLY A 344 21.93 12.80 -6.55
N ARG A 345 22.14 11.60 -6.00
CA ARG A 345 23.07 10.60 -6.56
C ARG A 345 22.64 10.14 -7.95
N VAL A 346 21.35 9.85 -8.15
CA VAL A 346 20.84 9.46 -9.47
C VAL A 346 21.03 10.57 -10.50
N ILE A 347 20.66 11.81 -10.16
CA ILE A 347 20.80 12.96 -11.07
C ILE A 347 22.26 13.19 -11.45
N ALA A 348 23.18 13.12 -10.47
CA ALA A 348 24.61 13.26 -10.72
C ALA A 348 25.13 12.17 -11.66
N ALA A 349 24.82 10.89 -11.39
CA ALA A 349 25.25 9.77 -12.21
C ALA A 349 24.68 9.83 -13.65
N LEU A 350 23.43 10.28 -13.83
CA LEU A 350 22.84 10.50 -15.16
C LEU A 350 23.53 11.64 -15.92
N GLY A 351 23.95 12.70 -15.21
CA GLY A 351 24.73 13.79 -15.77
C GLY A 351 26.13 13.34 -16.23
N GLU A 352 26.84 12.61 -15.37
CA GLU A 352 28.17 12.06 -15.68
C GLU A 352 28.15 11.05 -16.83
N ALA A 353 27.07 10.27 -16.95
CA ALA A 353 26.86 9.36 -18.08
C ALA A 353 26.39 10.07 -19.37
N GLY A 354 26.17 11.40 -19.35
CA GLY A 354 25.68 12.17 -20.49
C GLY A 354 24.27 11.80 -20.94
N ARG A 355 23.43 11.27 -20.03
CA ARG A 355 22.07 10.81 -20.34
C ARG A 355 20.97 11.75 -19.86
N LEU A 356 21.27 12.65 -18.93
CA LEU A 356 20.33 13.67 -18.47
C LEU A 356 20.17 14.78 -19.52
N LEU A 357 18.95 15.01 -20.01
CA LEU A 357 18.64 16.10 -20.96
C LEU A 357 18.21 17.38 -20.23
N HIS A 358 17.40 17.24 -19.19
CA HIS A 358 16.89 18.37 -18.43
C HIS A 358 16.58 17.95 -17.00
N ARG A 359 16.66 18.91 -16.06
CA ARG A 359 16.19 18.77 -14.69
C ARG A 359 15.36 19.98 -14.28
N GLY A 360 14.24 19.74 -13.62
CA GLY A 360 13.31 20.77 -13.19
C GLY A 360 12.69 20.49 -11.83
N ARG A 361 11.63 21.23 -11.50
CA ARG A 361 10.82 21.04 -10.30
C ARG A 361 9.35 21.13 -10.67
N LEU A 362 8.53 20.24 -10.10
CA LEU A 362 7.09 20.23 -10.30
C LEU A 362 6.39 20.30 -8.94
N LYS A 363 5.40 21.18 -8.83
CA LYS A 363 4.51 21.28 -7.68
C LYS A 363 3.21 20.56 -7.99
N HIS A 364 2.88 19.51 -7.24
CA HIS A 364 1.75 18.63 -7.52
C HIS A 364 1.21 17.96 -6.27
N SER A 365 0.10 17.24 -6.40
CA SER A 365 -0.52 16.48 -5.32
C SER A 365 0.20 15.13 -5.14
N TYR A 366 0.69 14.83 -3.94
CA TYR A 366 1.48 13.62 -3.67
C TYR A 366 0.98 12.89 -2.41
N PRO A 367 1.03 11.54 -2.38
CA PRO A 367 0.59 10.76 -1.22
C PRO A 367 1.52 10.96 -0.02
N HIS A 368 0.93 11.20 1.15
CA HIS A 368 1.61 11.27 2.45
C HIS A 368 0.88 10.38 3.44
N SER A 369 1.60 9.92 4.47
CA SER A 369 0.98 9.27 5.61
C SER A 369 0.03 10.25 6.30
N TRP A 370 -1.19 9.81 6.59
CA TRP A 370 -2.14 10.59 7.37
C TRP A 370 -1.66 10.91 8.79
N ARG A 371 -0.63 10.22 9.30
CA ARG A 371 -0.11 10.41 10.67
C ARG A 371 1.12 11.29 10.69
N SER A 372 2.24 10.79 10.17
CA SER A 372 3.51 11.50 10.16
C SER A 372 3.48 12.70 9.22
N LYS A 373 2.51 12.77 8.29
CA LYS A 373 2.43 13.78 7.22
C LYS A 373 3.67 13.78 6.31
N ALA A 374 4.47 12.71 6.37
CA ALA A 374 5.64 12.51 5.53
C ALA A 374 5.24 11.91 4.17
N PRO A 375 5.96 12.21 3.09
CA PRO A 375 5.74 11.61 1.77
C PRO A 375 5.87 10.08 1.82
N LEU A 376 5.05 9.39 1.04
CA LEU A 376 5.11 7.93 0.88
C LEU A 376 5.91 7.54 -0.36
N ILE A 377 6.43 6.31 -0.37
CA ILE A 377 7.01 5.69 -1.57
C ILE A 377 6.22 4.46 -1.94
N PHE A 378 6.22 4.08 -3.21
CA PHE A 378 5.84 2.73 -3.59
C PHE A 378 7.05 1.81 -3.43
N ARG A 379 6.87 0.74 -2.66
CA ARG A 379 7.90 -0.26 -2.42
C ARG A 379 7.31 -1.65 -2.59
N ASN A 380 7.95 -2.47 -3.41
CA ASN A 380 7.64 -3.87 -3.50
C ASN A 380 8.14 -4.61 -2.26
N THR A 381 7.23 -5.31 -1.58
CA THR A 381 7.54 -6.13 -0.41
C THR A 381 6.62 -7.33 -0.39
N PRO A 382 7.08 -8.50 0.07
CA PRO A 382 6.19 -9.62 0.35
C PRO A 382 5.13 -9.19 1.36
N GLN A 383 3.87 -9.45 1.03
CA GLN A 383 2.72 -9.21 1.90
C GLN A 383 1.71 -10.34 1.73
N TRP A 384 0.80 -10.46 2.69
CA TRP A 384 -0.32 -11.38 2.65
C TRP A 384 -1.56 -10.65 2.17
N PHE A 385 -2.23 -11.26 1.19
CA PHE A 385 -3.41 -10.69 0.57
C PHE A 385 -4.57 -11.66 0.65
N ILE A 386 -5.78 -11.13 0.78
CA ILE A 386 -7.03 -11.83 0.43
C ILE A 386 -7.36 -11.47 -1.02
N SER A 387 -7.46 -12.49 -1.87
CA SER A 387 -7.82 -12.31 -3.28
C SER A 387 -9.28 -11.89 -3.44
N MET A 388 -9.51 -10.83 -4.22
CA MET A 388 -10.85 -10.35 -4.55
C MET A 388 -11.56 -11.25 -5.58
N GLU A 389 -10.80 -12.03 -6.35
CA GLU A 389 -11.34 -12.95 -7.38
C GLU A 389 -11.58 -14.35 -6.84
N THR A 390 -10.67 -14.84 -5.99
CA THR A 390 -10.76 -16.21 -5.45
C THR A 390 -12.03 -16.37 -4.64
N ASN A 391 -12.75 -17.47 -4.85
CA ASN A 391 -14.05 -17.74 -4.24
C ASN A 391 -15.14 -16.70 -4.55
N GLU A 392 -15.02 -15.97 -5.66
CA GLU A 392 -15.99 -14.98 -6.15
C GLU A 392 -16.26 -13.85 -5.13
N LEU A 393 -15.25 -13.49 -4.33
CA LEU A 393 -15.41 -12.52 -3.23
C LEU A 393 -15.97 -11.17 -3.71
N ARG A 394 -15.43 -10.63 -4.81
CA ARG A 394 -15.92 -9.36 -5.38
C ARG A 394 -17.39 -9.48 -5.80
N GLU A 395 -17.76 -10.54 -6.50
CA GLU A 395 -19.14 -10.72 -7.00
C GLU A 395 -20.14 -10.85 -5.85
N LYS A 396 -19.80 -11.64 -4.82
CA LYS A 396 -20.61 -11.78 -3.60
C LYS A 396 -20.79 -10.44 -2.88
N ALA A 397 -19.71 -9.68 -2.71
CA ALA A 397 -19.76 -8.36 -2.08
C ALA A 397 -20.62 -7.38 -2.88
N LEU A 398 -20.51 -7.35 -4.21
CA LEU A 398 -21.33 -6.49 -5.08
C LEU A 398 -22.81 -6.85 -5.02
N LYS A 399 -23.12 -8.15 -5.02
CA LYS A 399 -24.49 -8.65 -4.84
C LYS A 399 -25.06 -8.25 -3.49
N ALA A 400 -24.31 -8.43 -2.41
CA ALA A 400 -24.73 -8.03 -1.06
C ALA A 400 -24.98 -6.51 -0.94
N ILE A 401 -24.16 -5.68 -1.62
CA ILE A 401 -24.42 -4.23 -1.72
C ILE A 401 -25.74 -3.94 -2.44
N ASP A 402 -26.06 -4.69 -3.50
CA ASP A 402 -27.28 -4.50 -4.26
C ASP A 402 -28.54 -4.89 -3.50
N GLU A 403 -28.43 -5.89 -2.63
CA GLU A 403 -29.50 -6.38 -1.76
C GLU A 403 -29.67 -5.52 -0.49
N THR A 404 -28.68 -4.70 -0.15
CA THR A 404 -28.67 -3.86 1.05
C THR A 404 -29.33 -2.50 0.81
N ARG A 405 -30.18 -2.07 1.75
CA ARG A 405 -30.78 -0.73 1.72
C ARG A 405 -29.83 0.33 2.28
N PHE A 406 -29.48 1.32 1.45
CA PHE A 406 -28.66 2.47 1.87
C PHE A 406 -29.49 3.73 2.10
N VAL A 407 -29.10 4.51 3.12
CA VAL A 407 -29.65 5.84 3.39
C VAL A 407 -28.50 6.83 3.62
N PRO A 408 -28.32 7.85 2.76
CA PRO A 408 -29.02 8.06 1.49
C PRO A 408 -28.65 7.01 0.42
N ALA A 409 -29.50 6.83 -0.58
CA ALA A 409 -29.31 5.82 -1.63
C ALA A 409 -28.00 6.00 -2.43
N THR A 410 -27.48 7.24 -2.51
CA THR A 410 -26.20 7.54 -3.16
C THR A 410 -24.99 6.88 -2.51
N GLY A 411 -25.08 6.51 -1.22
CA GLY A 411 -24.04 5.76 -0.53
C GLY A 411 -23.75 4.39 -1.16
N ARG A 412 -24.79 3.74 -1.73
CA ARG A 412 -24.67 2.47 -2.43
C ARG A 412 -23.68 2.56 -3.60
N ASN A 413 -23.88 3.55 -4.48
CA ASN A 413 -23.04 3.73 -5.67
C ASN A 413 -21.57 3.95 -5.29
N ARG A 414 -21.34 4.71 -4.22
CA ARG A 414 -19.98 4.99 -3.72
C ARG A 414 -19.28 3.73 -3.21
N LEU A 415 -19.93 2.92 -2.39
CA LEU A 415 -19.34 1.67 -1.90
C LEU A 415 -19.16 0.67 -3.05
N ARG A 416 -20.17 0.55 -3.91
CA ARG A 416 -20.15 -0.35 -5.08
C ARG A 416 -18.98 -0.07 -6.00
N SER A 417 -18.80 1.18 -6.45
CA SER A 417 -17.72 1.53 -7.38
C SER A 417 -16.33 1.26 -6.77
N MET A 418 -16.18 1.45 -5.46
CA MET A 418 -14.94 1.13 -4.75
C MET A 418 -14.65 -0.37 -4.71
N ILE A 419 -15.68 -1.22 -4.57
CA ILE A 419 -15.52 -2.68 -4.59
C ILE A 419 -15.25 -3.19 -6.01
N GLU A 420 -15.92 -2.64 -7.03
CA GLU A 420 -15.73 -3.01 -8.43
C GLU A 420 -14.27 -2.89 -8.89
N GLN A 421 -13.58 -1.84 -8.45
CA GLN A 421 -12.19 -1.55 -8.84
C GLN A 421 -11.17 -1.98 -7.78
N ARG A 422 -11.61 -2.64 -6.70
CA ARG A 422 -10.74 -2.93 -5.56
C ARG A 422 -9.65 -3.93 -5.96
N PRO A 423 -8.37 -3.62 -5.69
CA PRO A 423 -7.32 -4.63 -5.72
C PRO A 423 -7.48 -5.66 -4.58
N ASP A 424 -6.69 -6.73 -4.64
CA ASP A 424 -6.56 -7.69 -3.55
C ASP A 424 -6.24 -7.00 -2.22
N TRP A 425 -6.85 -7.51 -1.15
CA TRP A 425 -6.86 -6.87 0.16
C TRP A 425 -5.62 -7.26 0.96
N CYS A 426 -4.67 -6.33 1.12
CA CYS A 426 -3.43 -6.54 1.89
C CYS A 426 -3.70 -6.57 3.40
N ILE A 427 -3.66 -7.75 4.01
CA ILE A 427 -4.03 -7.98 5.42
C ILE A 427 -2.86 -8.02 6.41
N SER A 428 -1.61 -8.02 5.94
CA SER A 428 -0.42 -8.02 6.81
C SER A 428 0.13 -6.62 7.07
N ARG A 429 0.69 -6.41 8.25
CA ARG A 429 1.42 -5.20 8.66
C ARG A 429 2.69 -5.59 9.42
N GLN A 430 3.80 -4.93 9.11
CA GLN A 430 5.10 -5.13 9.77
C GLN A 430 5.18 -4.30 11.06
N ARG A 431 4.29 -4.59 12.00
CA ARG A 431 4.08 -3.83 13.25
C ARG A 431 4.02 -4.78 14.44
N LEU A 432 4.04 -4.21 15.65
CA LEU A 432 4.13 -4.99 16.88
C LEU A 432 2.79 -5.15 17.58
N TRP A 433 1.87 -4.19 17.48
CA TRP A 433 0.61 -4.13 18.22
C TRP A 433 -0.60 -4.38 17.30
N GLY A 434 -1.12 -5.59 17.41
CA GLY A 434 -2.27 -6.10 16.66
C GLY A 434 -2.42 -7.60 16.87
N VAL A 435 -3.47 -8.19 16.31
CA VAL A 435 -3.61 -9.64 16.28
C VAL A 435 -2.48 -10.21 15.41
N PRO A 436 -1.65 -11.14 15.90
CA PRO A 436 -0.65 -11.79 15.06
C PRO A 436 -1.29 -12.50 13.88
N LEU A 437 -0.66 -12.46 12.71
CA LEU A 437 -1.10 -13.21 11.53
C LEU A 437 -0.65 -14.68 11.68
N PRO A 438 -1.58 -15.63 11.97
CA PRO A 438 -1.24 -16.96 12.48
C PRO A 438 -0.88 -17.93 11.35
N ILE A 439 0.13 -17.58 10.54
CA ILE A 439 0.54 -18.33 9.36
C ILE A 439 1.93 -18.94 9.58
N PHE A 440 2.03 -20.23 9.31
CA PHE A 440 3.29 -20.92 9.10
C PHE A 440 3.55 -21.08 7.60
N VAL A 441 4.78 -20.86 7.14
CA VAL A 441 5.17 -21.05 5.73
C VAL A 441 6.17 -22.18 5.63
N ASP A 442 5.92 -23.14 4.74
CA ASP A 442 6.87 -24.21 4.47
C ASP A 442 8.13 -23.64 3.81
N LYS A 443 9.31 -23.85 4.40
CA LYS A 443 10.57 -23.27 3.92
C LYS A 443 11.03 -23.81 2.58
N LYS A 444 10.56 -24.98 2.15
CA LYS A 444 10.95 -25.62 0.88
C LYS A 444 10.05 -25.17 -0.26
N THR A 445 8.75 -25.04 -0.01
CA THR A 445 7.75 -24.73 -1.04
C THR A 445 7.38 -23.25 -1.08
N GLY A 446 7.53 -22.52 0.03
CA GLY A 446 7.07 -21.14 0.17
C GLY A 446 5.54 -21.01 0.36
N GLU A 447 4.81 -22.11 0.39
CA GLU A 447 3.36 -22.14 0.58
C GLU A 447 2.97 -22.03 2.07
N PRO A 448 1.86 -21.36 2.39
CA PRO A 448 1.34 -21.37 3.76
C PRO A 448 0.79 -22.75 4.14
N LEU A 449 0.99 -23.12 5.40
CA LEU A 449 0.41 -24.30 6.01
C LEU A 449 -1.10 -24.11 6.18
N ARG A 450 -1.87 -24.92 5.46
CA ARG A 450 -3.34 -24.93 5.52
C ARG A 450 -3.79 -26.14 6.33
N ASP A 451 -3.87 -25.96 7.65
CA ASP A 451 -4.33 -26.99 8.58
C ASP A 451 -5.31 -26.41 9.64
N PRO A 452 -6.58 -26.86 9.66
CA PRO A 452 -7.57 -26.40 10.64
C PRO A 452 -7.19 -26.70 12.10
N ALA A 453 -6.51 -27.81 12.37
CA ALA A 453 -6.10 -28.19 13.72
C ALA A 453 -4.94 -27.34 14.24
N VAL A 454 -4.07 -26.86 13.35
CA VAL A 454 -3.05 -25.86 13.69
C VAL A 454 -3.73 -24.52 14.01
N ILE A 455 -4.63 -24.04 13.14
CA ILE A 455 -5.37 -22.78 13.35
C ILE A 455 -6.11 -22.78 14.69
N GLU A 456 -6.85 -23.86 14.99
CA GLU A 456 -7.62 -23.92 16.24
C GLU A 456 -6.72 -23.98 17.48
N ARG A 457 -5.54 -24.60 17.39
CA ARG A 457 -4.57 -24.57 18.50
C ARG A 457 -3.99 -23.18 18.74
N VAL A 458 -3.79 -22.40 17.68
CA VAL A 458 -3.39 -20.98 17.82
C VAL A 458 -4.53 -20.18 18.44
N ALA A 459 -5.76 -20.34 17.93
CA ALA A 459 -6.93 -19.63 18.46
C ALA A 459 -7.17 -19.96 19.94
N SER A 460 -7.11 -21.24 20.32
CA SER A 460 -7.24 -21.69 21.71
C SER A 460 -6.16 -21.09 22.61
N ALA A 461 -4.91 -21.00 22.14
CA ALA A 461 -3.85 -20.34 22.91
C ALA A 461 -4.11 -18.84 23.07
N PHE A 462 -4.67 -18.16 22.06
CA PHE A 462 -5.02 -16.74 22.19
C PHE A 462 -6.19 -16.53 23.14
N GLU A 463 -7.14 -17.46 23.18
CA GLU A 463 -8.28 -17.40 24.09
C GLU A 463 -7.84 -17.52 25.56
N GLU A 464 -6.79 -18.30 25.83
CA GLU A 464 -6.25 -18.51 27.19
C GLU A 464 -5.21 -17.45 27.59
N GLU A 465 -4.32 -17.05 26.68
CA GLU A 465 -3.09 -16.30 26.98
C GLU A 465 -2.98 -14.97 26.20
N GLY A 466 -3.90 -14.70 25.27
CA GLY A 466 -3.84 -13.57 24.34
C GLY A 466 -2.87 -13.78 23.17
N GLY A 467 -2.88 -12.84 22.22
CA GLY A 467 -2.04 -12.88 21.02
C GLY A 467 -0.53 -12.87 21.30
N ASP A 468 -0.10 -12.46 22.50
CA ASP A 468 1.30 -12.49 22.93
C ASP A 468 1.86 -13.92 22.98
N ALA A 469 0.99 -14.92 23.13
CA ALA A 469 1.37 -16.33 23.08
C ALA A 469 2.08 -16.69 21.77
N TRP A 470 1.72 -16.05 20.65
CA TRP A 470 2.37 -16.27 19.35
C TRP A 470 3.86 -15.94 19.37
N PHE A 471 4.22 -14.82 20.01
CA PHE A 471 5.61 -14.33 20.03
C PHE A 471 6.45 -14.95 21.15
N SER A 472 5.80 -15.42 22.22
CA SER A 472 6.48 -15.89 23.43
C SER A 472 6.61 -17.42 23.52
N SER A 473 5.77 -18.17 22.80
CA SER A 473 5.78 -19.65 22.81
C SER A 473 6.75 -20.25 21.80
N ASP A 474 7.16 -21.50 22.05
CA ASP A 474 7.83 -22.34 21.04
C ASP A 474 6.85 -22.60 19.86
N PRO A 475 7.23 -22.31 18.60
CA PRO A 475 6.40 -22.59 17.42
C PRO A 475 5.88 -24.03 17.35
N GLN A 476 6.65 -24.99 17.89
CA GLN A 476 6.29 -26.40 17.94
C GLN A 476 5.00 -26.66 18.73
N ARG A 477 4.64 -25.79 19.69
CA ARG A 477 3.37 -25.82 20.42
C ARG A 477 2.17 -25.77 19.46
N PHE A 478 2.24 -24.87 18.49
CA PHE A 478 1.17 -24.64 17.51
C PHE A 478 1.20 -25.64 16.35
N LEU A 479 2.39 -26.16 16.02
CA LEU A 479 2.58 -27.16 14.96
C LEU A 479 2.24 -28.58 15.43
N GLY A 480 2.43 -28.90 16.71
CA GLY A 480 2.02 -30.18 17.30
C GLY A 480 2.98 -31.28 16.91
N ASN A 481 2.52 -32.53 16.79
CA ASN A 481 3.41 -33.65 16.46
C ASN A 481 3.45 -33.97 14.95
N GLU A 482 2.56 -33.36 14.16
CA GLU A 482 2.42 -33.64 12.72
C GLU A 482 3.44 -32.87 11.87
N TYR A 483 3.89 -31.72 12.36
CA TYR A 483 4.84 -30.84 11.68
C TYR A 483 6.03 -30.56 12.58
N LYS A 484 7.19 -30.26 11.98
CA LYS A 484 8.39 -29.86 12.72
C LYS A 484 8.63 -28.38 12.53
N ALA A 485 8.85 -27.65 13.62
CA ALA A 485 9.14 -26.21 13.58
C ALA A 485 10.35 -25.85 12.70
N GLU A 486 11.33 -26.77 12.55
CA GLU A 486 12.49 -26.55 11.69
C GLU A 486 12.13 -26.42 10.19
N ASP A 487 11.06 -27.07 9.73
CA ASP A 487 10.61 -27.04 8.33
C ASP A 487 9.75 -25.81 8.00
N TYR A 488 9.28 -25.07 9.02
CA TYR A 488 8.36 -23.95 8.85
C TYR A 488 8.95 -22.61 9.34
N GLU A 489 8.59 -21.53 8.66
CA GLU A 489 8.78 -20.15 9.09
C GLU A 489 7.50 -19.65 9.78
N GLN A 490 7.63 -19.16 11.01
CA GLN A 490 6.53 -18.49 11.70
C GLN A 490 6.47 -17.03 11.24
N ILE A 491 5.33 -16.62 10.67
CA ILE A 491 5.14 -15.22 10.28
C ILE A 491 4.93 -14.35 11.53
N THR A 492 5.65 -13.23 11.59
CA THR A 492 5.60 -12.29 12.71
C THR A 492 4.86 -10.99 12.38
N ASP A 493 4.28 -10.90 11.18
CA ASP A 493 3.38 -9.80 10.81
C ASP A 493 2.13 -9.81 11.72
N VAL A 494 1.54 -8.63 11.91
CA VAL A 494 0.21 -8.50 12.51
C VAL A 494 -0.83 -8.27 11.44
N VAL A 495 -2.06 -8.63 11.77
CA VAL A 495 -3.25 -8.41 10.97
C VAL A 495 -3.55 -6.91 10.92
N GLU A 496 -4.01 -6.43 9.77
CA GLU A 496 -4.45 -5.04 9.69
C GLU A 496 -5.70 -4.78 10.53
N VAL A 497 -5.76 -3.61 11.14
CA VAL A 497 -6.87 -3.21 12.02
C VAL A 497 -8.24 -3.18 11.34
N TRP A 498 -8.29 -3.00 10.02
CA TRP A 498 -9.56 -3.05 9.29
C TRP A 498 -10.13 -4.46 9.19
N PHE A 499 -9.30 -5.50 9.30
CA PHE A 499 -9.76 -6.88 9.42
C PHE A 499 -10.28 -7.14 10.84
N ASP A 500 -9.59 -6.64 11.89
CA ASP A 500 -10.07 -6.71 13.28
C ASP A 500 -11.48 -6.13 13.39
N SER A 501 -11.66 -4.88 12.96
CA SER A 501 -12.98 -4.23 12.98
C SER A 501 -13.96 -4.88 11.99
N GLY A 502 -13.49 -5.33 10.83
CA GLY A 502 -14.29 -6.06 9.85
C GLY A 502 -14.87 -7.37 10.38
N SER A 503 -14.19 -8.01 11.32
CA SER A 503 -14.60 -9.29 11.93
C SER A 503 -15.58 -9.13 13.11
N THR A 504 -15.94 -7.89 13.48
CA THR A 504 -16.84 -7.61 14.63
C THR A 504 -18.19 -8.30 14.53
N HIS A 505 -18.71 -8.54 13.33
CA HIS A 505 -19.97 -9.28 13.20
C HIS A 505 -19.84 -10.73 13.69
N SER A 506 -18.66 -11.34 13.59
CA SER A 506 -18.40 -12.66 14.14
C SER A 506 -18.22 -12.64 15.66
N PHE A 507 -17.21 -11.94 16.17
CA PHE A 507 -16.89 -11.99 17.60
C PHE A 507 -17.81 -11.14 18.49
N VAL A 508 -18.74 -10.39 17.90
CA VAL A 508 -19.77 -9.64 18.64
C VAL A 508 -21.18 -10.16 18.34
N LEU A 509 -21.63 -10.14 17.07
CA LEU A 509 -23.02 -10.45 16.76
C LEU A 509 -23.34 -11.95 16.83
N GLU A 510 -22.43 -12.81 16.38
CA GLU A 510 -22.60 -14.28 16.47
C GLU A 510 -22.26 -14.79 17.88
N ALA A 511 -21.29 -14.18 18.56
CA ALA A 511 -20.82 -14.64 19.86
C ALA A 511 -21.75 -14.31 21.04
N ARG A 512 -22.49 -13.19 20.97
CA ARG A 512 -23.36 -12.74 22.07
C ARG A 512 -24.80 -13.26 21.90
N PRO A 513 -25.36 -13.98 22.89
CA PRO A 513 -26.70 -14.56 22.79
C PRO A 513 -27.84 -13.53 22.70
N GLU A 514 -27.62 -12.31 23.19
CA GLU A 514 -28.56 -11.19 23.12
C GLU A 514 -28.50 -10.42 21.79
N LEU A 515 -27.52 -10.72 20.94
CA LEU A 515 -27.38 -10.11 19.62
C LEU A 515 -27.77 -11.11 18.52
N LYS A 516 -27.84 -10.60 17.30
CA LYS A 516 -28.21 -11.39 16.14
C LYS A 516 -27.36 -10.99 14.95
N TRP A 517 -26.87 -12.00 14.25
CA TRP A 517 -26.40 -11.89 12.88
C TRP A 517 -27.50 -12.35 11.90
N PRO A 518 -27.73 -11.62 10.80
CA PRO A 518 -27.17 -10.31 10.44
C PRO A 518 -27.74 -9.15 11.27
N ALA A 519 -26.98 -8.05 11.42
CA ALA A 519 -27.45 -6.83 12.08
C ALA A 519 -28.53 -6.08 11.27
N ASP A 520 -29.45 -5.40 11.95
CA ASP A 520 -30.48 -4.58 11.30
C ASP A 520 -29.93 -3.28 10.67
N LEU A 521 -28.85 -2.71 11.23
CA LEU A 521 -28.30 -1.43 10.79
C LEU A 521 -26.81 -1.28 11.15
N TYR A 522 -26.02 -0.86 10.16
CA TYR A 522 -24.71 -0.25 10.36
C TYR A 522 -24.84 1.27 10.16
N LEU A 523 -24.35 2.07 11.11
CA LEU A 523 -24.45 3.53 11.09
C LEU A 523 -23.14 4.18 11.49
N GLU A 524 -22.47 4.84 10.54
CA GLU A 524 -21.20 5.55 10.74
C GLU A 524 -21.07 6.77 9.81
N GLY A 525 -19.96 7.49 9.93
CA GLY A 525 -19.60 8.59 9.04
C GLY A 525 -19.33 8.14 7.61
N SER A 526 -19.37 9.10 6.67
CA SER A 526 -19.22 8.80 5.24
C SER A 526 -17.85 8.23 4.88
N ASP A 527 -16.82 8.51 5.68
CA ASP A 527 -15.48 7.96 5.60
C ASP A 527 -15.47 6.42 5.66
N GLN A 528 -16.44 5.81 6.36
CA GLN A 528 -16.49 4.35 6.55
C GLN A 528 -16.84 3.56 5.28
N HIS A 529 -17.22 4.21 4.17
CA HIS A 529 -17.31 3.55 2.85
C HIS A 529 -15.94 3.05 2.35
N ARG A 530 -14.84 3.59 2.89
CA ARG A 530 -13.46 3.14 2.66
C ARG A 530 -12.85 2.41 3.87
N GLY A 531 -13.61 2.26 4.94
CA GLY A 531 -13.18 1.67 6.21
C GLY A 531 -14.11 0.54 6.62
N TRP A 532 -14.79 0.70 7.76
CA TRP A 532 -15.51 -0.40 8.41
C TRP A 532 -16.66 -1.00 7.60
N PHE A 533 -17.44 -0.20 6.86
CA PHE A 533 -18.48 -0.76 5.98
C PHE A 533 -17.87 -1.63 4.89
N HIS A 534 -16.73 -1.18 4.38
CA HIS A 534 -16.00 -1.85 3.31
C HIS A 534 -15.46 -3.19 3.78
N THR A 535 -14.76 -3.22 4.91
CA THR A 535 -14.11 -4.45 5.38
C THR A 535 -15.06 -5.40 6.08
N SER A 536 -16.10 -4.91 6.78
CA SER A 536 -17.15 -5.80 7.33
C SER A 536 -17.90 -6.54 6.22
N LEU A 537 -18.16 -5.86 5.09
CA LEU A 537 -18.76 -6.48 3.91
C LEU A 537 -17.84 -7.57 3.33
N LEU A 538 -16.57 -7.26 3.09
CA LEU A 538 -15.62 -8.21 2.50
C LEU A 538 -15.36 -9.41 3.40
N GLU A 539 -15.14 -9.17 4.68
CA GLU A 539 -14.93 -10.24 5.65
C GLU A 539 -16.16 -11.15 5.69
N SER A 540 -17.36 -10.58 5.86
CA SER A 540 -18.61 -11.35 5.93
C SER A 540 -18.91 -12.09 4.63
N ALA A 541 -18.73 -11.47 3.46
CA ALA A 541 -18.96 -12.12 2.17
C ALA A 541 -17.98 -13.27 1.92
N GLY A 542 -16.71 -13.10 2.36
CA GLY A 542 -15.68 -14.12 2.21
C GLY A 542 -15.88 -15.35 3.11
N THR A 543 -16.54 -15.18 4.26
CA THR A 543 -16.66 -16.22 5.29
C THR A 543 -18.07 -16.79 5.45
N ARG A 544 -19.12 -16.02 5.12
CA ARG A 544 -20.54 -16.44 5.23
C ARG A 544 -21.27 -16.52 3.88
N GLY A 545 -20.77 -15.84 2.84
CA GLY A 545 -21.36 -15.84 1.49
C GLY A 545 -22.17 -14.59 1.20
#